data_AF-A0A839NIX7-F1
#
_entry.id   AF-A0A839NIX7-F1
#
_cell.length_a   1.000
_cell.length_b   1.000
_cell.length_c   1.000
_cell.angle_alpha   90.00
_cell.angle_beta   90.00
_cell.angle_gamma   90.00
#
_symmetry.space_group_name_H-M   'P 1'
#
loop_
_entity.id
_entity.type
_entity.pdbx_description
1 polymer ?
#
loop_
_entity_poly.entity_id
_entity_poly.type
_entity_poly.pdbx_seq_one_letter_code
_entity_poly.pdbx_strand_id
1 'polypeptide(L)' 'MSTLSILSDNIRYLRMQIPGLTQGKIAAELAVTRDSYAKYEIGKTAPPLDVLLALSRYFQVSTDQLLTVDLRKYKLQEV' A
#
# COMPACT_ATOMS: atom_id res chain seq x y z
N MET A 1 -6.88 -16.18 0.44
CA MET A 1 -6.24 -14.95 0.97
C MET A 1 -7.34 -14.03 1.45
N SER A 2 -7.17 -13.39 2.61
CA SER A 2 -8.12 -12.37 3.06
C SER A 2 -7.84 -11.03 2.38
N THR A 3 -8.84 -10.16 2.24
CA THR A 3 -8.67 -8.81 1.68
C THR A 3 -7.56 -8.04 2.40
N LEU A 4 -7.44 -8.21 3.73
CA LEU A 4 -6.40 -7.57 4.53
C LEU A 4 -5.00 -8.07 4.16
N SER A 5 -4.83 -9.38 3.90
CA SER A 5 -3.55 -9.94 3.45
C SER A 5 -3.16 -9.46 2.04
N ILE A 6 -4.13 -9.33 1.14
CA ILE A 6 -3.89 -8.81 -0.23
C ILE A 6 -3.43 -7.36 -0.15
N LEU A 7 -4.16 -6.54 0.61
CA LEU A 7 -3.84 -5.12 0.79
C LEU A 7 -2.45 -4.92 1.40
N SER A 8 -2.12 -5.64 2.49
CA SER A 8 -0.82 -5.49 3.15
C SER A 8 0.35 -5.89 2.25
N ASP A 9 0.18 -6.97 1.49
CA ASP A 9 1.19 -7.45 0.54
C ASP A 9 1.38 -6.46 -0.61
N ASN A 10 0.29 -5.91 -1.14
CA ASN A 10 0.30 -4.93 -2.23
C ASN A 10 1.01 -3.64 -1.83
N ILE A 11 0.65 -3.03 -0.69
CA ILE A 11 1.27 -1.76 -0.28
C ILE A 11 2.76 -1.91 -0.02
N ARG A 12 3.17 -3.06 0.56
CA ARG A 12 4.58 -3.37 0.79
C ARG A 12 5.32 -3.54 -0.54
N TYR A 13 4.73 -4.30 -1.45
CA TYR A 13 5.29 -4.54 -2.78
C TYR A 13 5.49 -3.23 -3.55
N LEU A 14 4.45 -2.39 -3.62
CA LEU A 14 4.47 -1.10 -4.30
C LEU A 14 5.52 -0.16 -3.70
N ARG A 15 5.61 -0.07 -2.36
CA ARG A 15 6.66 0.73 -1.72
C ARG A 15 8.05 0.24 -2.10
N MET A 16 8.26 -1.07 -2.14
CA MET A 16 9.56 -1.66 -2.51
C MET A 16 9.94 -1.43 -3.98
N GLN A 17 9.00 -1.10 -4.87
CA GLN A 17 9.31 -0.74 -6.26
C GLN A 17 9.89 0.68 -6.39
N ILE A 18 9.75 1.54 -5.37
CA ILE A 18 10.21 2.92 -5.41
C ILE A 18 11.57 3.02 -4.68
N PRO A 19 12.69 3.25 -5.40
CA PRO A 19 14.02 3.28 -4.79
C PRO A 19 14.14 4.36 -3.70
N GLY A 20 14.67 3.97 -2.53
CA GLY A 20 14.88 4.89 -1.42
C GLY A 20 13.60 5.34 -0.68
N LEU A 21 12.44 4.75 -1.00
CA LEU A 21 11.18 4.99 -0.28
C LEU A 21 11.10 4.14 0.98
N THR A 22 11.32 4.80 2.13
CA THR A 22 11.21 4.16 3.45
C THR A 22 9.77 4.24 3.97
N GLN A 23 9.44 3.37 4.94
CA GLN A 23 8.15 3.45 5.65
C GLN A 23 7.91 4.83 6.27
N GLY A 24 8.98 5.51 6.73
CA GLY A 24 8.87 6.85 7.32
C GLY A 24 8.52 7.92 6.29
N LYS A 25 9.13 7.85 5.09
CA LYS A 25 8.85 8.79 4.00
C LYS A 25 7.40 8.70 3.53
N ILE A 26 6.93 7.50 3.21
CA ILE A 26 5.53 7.34 2.77
C ILE A 26 4.53 7.63 3.89
N ALA A 27 4.85 7.31 5.15
CA ALA A 27 3.99 7.68 6.27
C ALA A 27 3.80 9.21 6.37
N ALA A 28 4.86 9.99 6.12
CA ALA A 28 4.78 11.45 6.06
C ALA A 28 3.88 11.93 4.91
N GLU A 29 4.03 11.35 3.70
CA GLU A 29 3.18 11.67 2.53
C GLU A 29 1.69 11.36 2.80
N LEU A 30 1.41 10.29 3.54
CA LEU A 30 0.06 9.86 3.89
C LEU A 30 -0.48 10.54 5.16
N ALA A 31 0.27 11.46 5.77
CA ALA A 31 -0.04 12.13 7.03
C ALA A 31 -0.37 11.15 8.19
N VAL A 32 0.33 10.01 8.25
CA VAL A 32 0.23 9.02 9.34
C VAL A 32 1.56 8.83 10.05
N THR A 33 1.53 8.20 11.23
CA THR A 33 2.77 7.81 11.89
C THR A 33 3.44 6.64 11.16
N ARG A 34 4.77 6.56 11.23
CA ARG A 34 5.55 5.42 10.72
C ARG A 34 5.03 4.09 11.28
N ASP A 35 4.67 4.05 12.55
CA ASP A 35 4.18 2.83 13.21
C ASP A 35 2.79 2.42 12.71
N SER A 36 1.90 3.38 12.46
CA SER A 36 0.61 3.10 11.82
C SER A 36 0.81 2.49 10.43
N TYR A 37 1.68 3.09 9.62
CA TYR A 37 1.99 2.57 8.29
C TYR A 37 2.59 1.15 8.34
N ALA A 38 3.54 0.91 9.26
CA ALA A 38 4.14 -0.41 9.44
C ALA A 38 3.10 -1.49 9.81
N LYS A 39 2.07 -1.15 10.61
CA LYS A 39 0.96 -2.07 10.93
C LYS A 39 0.13 -2.42 9.72
N TYR A 40 -0.05 -1.48 8.79
CA TYR A 40 -0.75 -1.72 7.53
C TYR A 40 0.05 -2.70 6.66
N GLU A 41 1.37 -2.49 6.50
CA GLU A 41 2.23 -3.34 5.66
C GLU A 41 2.35 -4.79 6.14
N ILE A 42 2.15 -5.04 7.43
CA ILE A 42 2.16 -6.40 8.00
C ILE A 42 0.75 -6.99 8.17
N GLY A 43 -0.30 -6.27 7.75
CA GLY A 43 -1.69 -6.73 7.86
C GLY A 43 -2.21 -6.82 9.30
N LYS A 44 -1.59 -6.13 10.26
CA LYS A 44 -2.01 -6.14 11.67
C LYS A 44 -3.26 -5.29 11.90
N THR A 45 -3.46 -4.25 11.09
CA THR A 45 -4.61 -3.35 11.17
C THR A 45 -4.97 -2.88 9.77
N ALA A 46 -6.25 -2.70 9.49
CA ALA A 46 -6.69 -2.11 8.24
C ALA A 46 -6.40 -0.59 8.23
N PRO A 47 -5.93 -0.02 7.11
CA PRO A 47 -5.86 1.42 6.97
C PRO A 47 -7.28 2.03 6.96
N PRO A 48 -7.48 3.20 7.59
CA PRO A 48 -8.70 3.98 7.42
C PRO A 48 -8.99 4.30 5.95
N LEU A 49 -10.25 4.60 5.61
CA LEU A 49 -10.66 4.88 4.23
C LEU A 49 -9.85 6.03 3.60
N ASP A 50 -9.57 7.10 4.35
CA ASP A 50 -8.79 8.22 3.86
C ASP A 50 -7.35 7.82 3.54
N VAL A 51 -6.76 6.94 4.35
CA VAL A 51 -5.41 6.39 4.13
C VAL A 51 -5.41 5.45 2.93
N LEU A 52 -6.45 4.61 2.78
CA LEU A 52 -6.61 3.74 1.62
C LEU A 52 -6.72 4.55 0.32
N LEU A 53 -7.48 5.65 0.34
CA LEU A 53 -7.61 6.56 -0.80
C LEU A 53 -6.29 7.28 -1.09
N ALA A 54 -5.56 7.70 -0.05
CA ALA A 54 -4.24 8.32 -0.19
C ALA A 54 -3.22 7.33 -0.78
N LEU A 55 -3.22 6.07 -0.35
CA LEU A 55 -2.40 5.00 -0.92
C LEU A 55 -2.71 4.77 -2.41
N SER A 56 -4.00 4.71 -2.76
CA SER A 56 -4.46 4.58 -4.14
C SER A 56 -3.93 5.72 -5.02
N ARG A 57 -4.03 6.97 -4.55
CA ARG A 57 -3.52 8.15 -5.27
C ARG A 57 -1.99 8.16 -5.37
N TYR A 58 -1.30 7.85 -4.27
CA TYR A 58 0.16 7.86 -4.22
C TYR A 58 0.77 6.84 -5.18
N PHE A 59 0.23 5.62 -5.21
CA PHE A 59 0.71 4.55 -6.08
C PHE A 59 0.05 4.52 -7.47
N GLN A 60 -0.89 5.43 -7.75
CA GLN A 60 -1.64 5.50 -9.01
C GLN A 60 -2.34 4.17 -9.39
N VAL A 61 -2.91 3.51 -8.38
CA VAL A 61 -3.70 2.26 -8.54
C VAL A 61 -5.07 2.45 -7.91
N SER A 62 -6.09 1.77 -8.40
CA SER A 62 -7.42 1.87 -7.80
C SER A 62 -7.48 1.17 -6.43
N THR A 63 -8.41 1.59 -5.57
CA THR A 63 -8.64 0.89 -4.30
C THR A 63 -9.10 -0.55 -4.52
N ASP A 64 -9.84 -0.82 -5.60
CA ASP A 64 -10.21 -2.18 -5.98
C ASP A 64 -8.97 -3.04 -6.25
N GLN A 65 -8.04 -2.56 -7.07
CA GLN A 65 -6.78 -3.27 -7.34
C GLN A 65 -5.98 -3.53 -6.06
N LEU A 66 -5.92 -2.56 -5.15
CA LEU A 66 -5.25 -2.73 -3.86
C LEU A 66 -5.88 -3.82 -2.98
N LEU A 67 -7.20 -4.03 -3.08
CA LEU A 67 -7.97 -4.91 -2.20
C LEU A 67 -8.20 -6.32 -2.80
N THR A 68 -8.25 -6.45 -4.13
CA THR A 68 -8.74 -7.66 -4.81
C THR A 68 -7.69 -8.35 -5.68
N VAL A 69 -6.63 -7.65 -6.09
CA VAL A 69 -5.62 -8.17 -7.03
C VAL A 69 -4.27 -8.34 -6.31
N ASP A 70 -3.59 -9.47 -6.50
CA ASP A 70 -2.22 -9.64 -6.01
C ASP A 70 -1.23 -8.98 -7.00
N LEU A 71 -0.87 -7.72 -6.75
CA LEU A 71 -0.03 -6.91 -7.65
C LEU A 71 1.40 -7.45 -7.79
N ARG A 72 1.84 -8.36 -6.91
CA ARG A 72 3.15 -9.03 -7.04
C ARG A 72 3.20 -9.98 -8.23
N LYS A 73 2.02 -10.43 -8.72
CA LYS A 73 1.90 -11.42 -9.80
C LYS A 73 1.73 -10.78 -11.18
N TYR A 74 1.38 -9.51 -11.23
CA TYR A 74 1.16 -8.77 -12.47
C TYR A 74 2.26 -7.71 -12.59
N LYS A 75 3.10 -7.80 -13.61
CA LYS A 75 3.94 -6.66 -13.97
C LYS A 75 2.98 -5.53 -14.31
N LEU A 76 3.02 -4.43 -13.55
CA LEU A 76 2.39 -3.18 -13.95
C LEU A 76 3.04 -2.83 -15.30
N GLN A 77 2.36 -3.18 -16.40
CA GLN A 77 2.82 -2.84 -17.72
C GLN A 77 2.77 -1.33 -17.79
N GLU A 78 3.93 -0.71 -18.05
CA GLU A 78 4.03 0.71 -18.37
C GLU A 78 3.06 1.00 -19.52
N VAL A 79 2.01 1.77 -19.23
CA VAL A 79 1.18 2.41 -20.26
C VAL A 79 1.85 3.72 -20.61
#